data_AF-A0A7V8NPA9-F1
#
_entry.id   AF-A0A7V8NPA9-F1
#
_cell.length_a   1.000
_cell.length_b   1.000
_cell.length_c   1.000
_cell.angle_alpha   90.00
_cell.angle_beta   90.00
_cell.angle_gamma   90.00
#
_symmetry.space_group_name_H-M   'P 1'
#
loop_
_entity.id
_entity.type
_entity.pdbx_description
1 polymer ?
#
loop_
_entity_poly.entity_id
_entity_poly.type
_entity_poly.pdbx_seq_one_letter_code
_entity_poly.pdbx_strand_id
1 'polypeptide(L)'
;MVFAAMATAIAVTAVLSLTKPFSGDSVVLFAKNSLATTAATSIVWIVVTFLTQPEREDVLVKFYRKVRPHVAGWRPVAQLVEDVPQTRDLGRNLLSWALGCSMVYLALFGSGKMLLGKTGFGLVLLALAALCAALLSRLMPRAQEWSAD
;
A
#
# COMPACT_ATOMS: atom_id res chain seq x y z
N MET A 1 7.25 -5.45 12.81
CA MET A 1 5.82 -5.59 12.49
C MET A 1 5.55 -6.49 11.28
N VAL A 2 6.02 -6.16 10.06
CA VAL A 2 5.79 -6.99 8.85
C VAL A 2 6.40 -8.39 8.97
N PHE A 3 7.63 -8.52 9.46
CA PHE A 3 8.29 -9.82 9.68
C PHE A 3 7.56 -10.70 10.69
N ALA A 4 6.97 -10.11 11.73
CA ALA A 4 6.16 -10.85 12.70
C ALA A 4 4.88 -11.38 12.04
N ALA A 5 4.19 -10.56 11.24
CA ALA A 5 3.00 -11.00 10.49
C ALA A 5 3.29 -12.13 9.49
N MET A 6 4.45 -12.06 8.81
CA MET A 6 4.87 -13.14 7.91
C MET A 6 5.15 -14.43 8.68
N ALA A 7 5.83 -14.35 9.83
CA ALA A 7 6.09 -15.51 10.69
C ALA A 7 4.80 -16.12 11.24
N THR A 8 3.82 -15.31 11.67
CA THR A 8 2.54 -15.85 12.14
C THR A 8 1.70 -16.45 11.03
N ALA A 9 1.69 -15.85 9.83
CA ALA A 9 0.98 -16.41 8.69
C ALA A 9 1.52 -17.81 8.32
N ILE A 10 2.85 -18.00 8.39
CA ILE A 10 3.49 -19.30 8.19
C ILE A 10 3.08 -20.27 9.30
N ALA A 11 3.11 -19.85 10.57
CA ALA A 11 2.76 -20.71 11.70
C ALA A 11 1.27 -21.14 11.69
N VAL A 12 0.36 -20.21 11.41
CA VAL A 12 -1.09 -20.49 11.31
C VAL A 12 -1.39 -21.41 10.12
N THR A 13 -0.75 -21.18 8.97
CA THR A 13 -0.90 -22.04 7.79
C THR A 13 -0.34 -23.45 8.04
N ALA A 14 0.79 -23.56 8.74
CA ALA A 14 1.36 -24.84 9.16
C ALA A 14 0.42 -25.60 10.11
N VAL A 15 -0.15 -24.93 11.11
CA VAL A 15 -1.08 -25.55 12.07
C VAL A 15 -2.38 -26.00 11.38
N LEU A 16 -2.95 -25.18 10.48
CA LEU A 16 -4.19 -25.54 9.76
C LEU A 16 -3.98 -26.67 8.74
N SER A 17 -2.82 -26.73 8.08
CA SER A 17 -2.51 -27.79 7.12
C SER A 17 -2.22 -29.14 7.79
N LEU A 18 -1.63 -29.11 8.99
CA LEU A 18 -1.32 -30.32 9.77
C LEU A 18 -2.53 -30.89 10.50
N THR A 19 -3.45 -30.04 10.97
CA THR A 19 -4.58 -30.47 11.81
C THR A 19 -5.83 -30.89 11.04
N LYS A 20 -5.94 -30.55 9.73
CA LYS A 20 -7.12 -30.78 8.86
C LYS A 20 -8.46 -30.78 9.61
N PRO A 21 -8.83 -29.69 10.31
CA PRO A 21 -9.95 -29.71 11.26
C PRO A 21 -11.33 -29.54 10.61
N PHE A 22 -11.39 -29.30 9.29
CA PHE A 22 -12.64 -29.09 8.57
C PHE A 22 -12.81 -30.11 7.45
N SER A 23 -13.96 -30.77 7.43
CA SER A 23 -14.36 -31.78 6.42
C SER A 23 -15.71 -31.36 5.85
N GLY A 24 -15.83 -31.25 4.52
CA GLY A 24 -17.06 -30.84 3.83
C GLY A 24 -16.79 -30.53 2.35
N ASP A 25 -17.84 -30.13 1.62
CA ASP A 25 -17.76 -29.83 0.18
C ASP A 25 -16.68 -28.78 -0.14
N SER A 26 -15.99 -28.94 -1.28
CA SER A 26 -14.68 -28.31 -1.55
C SER A 26 -14.71 -26.77 -1.47
N VAL A 27 -15.83 -26.14 -1.85
CA VAL A 27 -16.02 -24.69 -1.84
C VAL A 27 -16.24 -24.14 -0.43
N VAL A 28 -17.04 -24.83 0.39
CA VAL A 28 -17.33 -24.41 1.77
C VAL A 28 -16.10 -24.59 2.64
N LEU A 29 -15.33 -25.66 2.40
CA LEU A 29 -14.07 -25.91 3.09
C LEU A 29 -13.03 -24.82 2.79
N PHE A 30 -12.87 -24.45 1.52
CA PHE A 30 -11.98 -23.37 1.10
C PHE A 30 -12.35 -22.02 1.74
N ALA A 31 -13.65 -21.67 1.73
CA ALA A 31 -14.14 -20.45 2.33
C ALA A 31 -13.88 -20.39 3.84
N LYS A 32 -14.19 -21.47 4.58
CA LYS A 32 -13.96 -21.55 6.03
C LYS A 32 -12.47 -21.45 6.38
N ASN A 33 -11.61 -22.16 5.66
CA ASN A 33 -10.16 -22.14 5.91
C ASN A 33 -9.55 -20.76 5.62
N SER A 34 -9.94 -20.11 4.51
CA SER A 34 -9.44 -18.79 4.13
C SER A 34 -9.90 -17.70 5.12
N LEU A 35 -11.16 -17.77 5.56
CA LEU A 35 -11.69 -16.84 6.55
C LEU A 35 -11.00 -17.02 7.90
N ALA A 36 -10.85 -18.26 8.37
CA ALA A 36 -10.18 -18.56 9.63
C ALA A 36 -8.72 -18.08 9.63
N THR A 37 -7.98 -18.33 8.53
CA THR A 37 -6.59 -17.90 8.39
C THR A 37 -6.48 -16.37 8.39
N THR A 38 -7.34 -15.69 7.65
CA THR A 38 -7.34 -14.21 7.56
C THR A 38 -7.68 -13.57 8.90
N ALA A 39 -8.69 -14.11 9.61
CA ALA A 39 -9.06 -13.62 10.92
C ALA A 39 -7.94 -13.84 11.95
N ALA A 40 -7.36 -15.05 12.01
CA ALA A 40 -6.29 -15.37 12.94
C ALA A 40 -5.05 -14.50 12.71
N THR A 41 -4.61 -14.36 11.45
CA THR A 41 -3.46 -13.52 11.10
C THR A 41 -3.71 -12.05 11.42
N SER A 42 -4.92 -11.54 11.19
CA SER A 42 -5.29 -10.16 11.52
C SER A 42 -5.22 -9.90 13.03
N ILE A 43 -5.78 -10.81 13.85
CA ILE A 43 -5.74 -10.69 15.31
C ILE A 43 -4.30 -10.67 15.81
N VAL A 44 -3.47 -11.62 15.35
CA VAL A 44 -2.07 -11.67 15.81
C VAL A 44 -1.29 -10.44 15.37
N TRP A 45 -1.52 -9.95 14.14
CA TRP A 45 -0.91 -8.70 13.69
C TRP A 45 -1.28 -7.53 14.58
N ILE A 46 -2.56 -7.36 14.94
CA ILE A 46 -3.01 -6.30 15.86
C ILE A 46 -2.32 -6.44 17.23
N VAL A 47 -2.34 -7.65 17.81
CA VAL A 47 -1.74 -7.91 19.13
C VAL A 47 -0.25 -7.58 19.15
N VAL A 48 0.51 -8.06 18.15
CA VAL A 48 1.95 -7.78 18.04
C VAL A 48 2.21 -6.29 17.83
N THR A 49 1.34 -5.59 17.09
CA THR A 49 1.46 -4.15 16.88
C THR A 49 1.37 -3.38 18.18
N PHE A 50 0.42 -3.73 19.05
CA PHE A 50 0.26 -3.10 20.36
C PHE A 50 1.33 -3.53 21.38
N LEU A 51 1.88 -4.74 21.26
CA LEU A 51 2.98 -5.21 22.11
C LEU A 51 4.35 -4.66 21.71
N THR A 52 4.51 -4.24 20.46
CA THR A 52 5.76 -3.64 19.99
C THR A 52 5.88 -2.22 20.53
N GLN A 53 7.06 -1.87 21.07
CA GLN A 53 7.27 -0.51 21.58
C GLN A 53 7.14 0.53 20.47
N PRO A 54 6.51 1.69 20.77
CA PRO A 54 6.48 2.80 19.84
C PRO A 54 7.89 3.34 19.58
N GLU A 55 8.13 3.78 18.35
CA GLU A 55 9.40 4.36 17.93
C GLU A 55 9.71 5.65 18.72
N ARG A 56 10.99 5.93 18.95
CA ARG A 56 11.40 7.12 19.72
C ARG A 56 10.98 8.41 19.01
N GLU A 57 10.60 9.42 19.79
CA GLU A 57 10.14 10.71 19.29
C GLU A 57 11.16 11.41 18.37
N ASP A 58 12.46 11.27 18.65
CA ASP A 58 13.52 11.88 17.84
C ASP A 58 13.62 11.27 16.43
N VAL A 59 13.33 9.97 16.28
CA VAL A 59 13.25 9.31 14.98
C VAL A 59 11.98 9.74 14.25
N LEU A 60 10.87 9.88 14.98
CA LEU A 60 9.58 10.29 14.46
C LEU A 60 9.62 11.72 13.89
N VAL A 61 10.29 12.64 14.56
CA VAL A 61 10.52 14.02 14.10
C VAL A 61 11.41 14.04 12.85
N LYS A 62 12.50 13.26 12.82
CA LYS A 62 13.37 13.15 11.62
C LYS A 62 12.61 12.58 10.42
N PHE A 63 11.77 11.56 10.65
CA PHE A 63 10.91 10.99 9.62
C PHE A 63 9.89 12.00 9.11
N TYR A 64 9.23 12.73 10.02
CA TYR A 64 8.24 13.75 9.68
C TYR A 64 8.84 14.86 8.81
N ARG A 65 10.06 15.34 9.14
CA ARG A 65 10.78 16.33 8.30
C ARG A 65 11.10 15.82 6.90
N LYS A 66 11.43 14.53 6.77
CA LYS A 66 11.84 13.92 5.50
C LYS A 66 10.67 13.60 4.57
N VAL A 67 9.60 12.99 5.10
CA VAL A 67 8.48 12.49 4.29
C VAL A 67 7.36 13.52 4.17
N ARG A 68 7.29 14.48 5.09
CA ARG A 68 6.25 15.52 5.17
C ARG A 68 4.84 14.94 4.99
N PRO A 69 4.45 13.96 5.83
CA PRO A 69 3.15 13.32 5.70
C PRO A 69 2.03 14.33 5.95
N HIS A 70 0.83 14.01 5.46
CA HIS A 70 -0.34 14.83 5.72
C HIS A 70 -0.62 14.96 7.23
N VAL A 71 -1.06 16.14 7.66
CA VAL A 71 -1.20 16.49 9.09
C VAL A 71 -2.33 15.71 9.78
N ALA A 72 -3.29 15.16 9.03
CA ALA A 72 -4.34 14.31 9.61
C ALA A 72 -3.73 13.01 10.16
N GLY A 73 -3.73 12.86 11.48
CA GLY A 73 -3.11 11.72 12.20
C GLY A 73 -1.74 12.02 12.80
N TRP A 74 -1.05 13.08 12.34
CA TRP A 74 0.29 13.46 12.81
C TRP A 74 0.31 14.77 13.61
N ARG A 75 -0.85 15.27 14.04
CA ARG A 75 -0.99 16.53 14.79
C ARG A 75 0.00 16.70 15.95
N PRO A 76 0.23 15.68 16.82
CA PRO A 76 1.17 15.83 17.94
C PRO A 76 2.62 16.06 17.46
N VAL A 77 3.05 15.34 16.42
CA VAL A 77 4.40 15.44 15.84
C VAL A 77 4.57 16.70 15.00
N ALA A 78 3.50 17.13 14.32
CA ALA A 78 3.46 18.35 13.52
C ALA A 78 3.61 19.61 14.40
N GLN A 79 3.09 19.59 15.63
CA GLN A 79 3.25 20.70 16.59
C GLN A 79 4.69 20.81 17.11
N LEU A 80 5.43 19.71 17.15
CA LEU A 80 6.86 19.68 17.52
C LEU A 80 7.78 20.20 16.39
N VAL A 81 7.25 20.42 15.19
CA VAL A 81 8.01 20.81 13.99
C VAL A 81 7.29 21.96 13.27
N GLU A 82 7.34 23.17 13.86
CA GLU A 82 6.74 24.38 13.29
C GLU A 82 7.44 24.88 12.00
N ASP A 83 8.69 24.47 11.77
CA ASP A 83 9.51 24.91 10.62
C ASP A 83 9.12 24.30 9.27
N VAL A 84 8.22 23.32 9.23
CA VAL A 84 7.86 22.63 7.97
C VAL A 84 6.48 23.09 7.48
N PRO A 85 6.37 23.70 6.28
CA PRO A 85 5.09 24.12 5.74
C PRO A 85 4.14 22.92 5.62
N GLN A 86 2.98 23.03 6.25
CA GLN A 86 2.01 21.94 6.33
C GLN A 86 1.45 21.60 4.94
N THR A 87 1.76 20.40 4.43
CA THR A 87 1.18 19.90 3.18
C THR A 87 -0.31 19.60 3.36
N ARG A 88 -1.15 20.57 2.96
CA ARG A 88 -2.62 20.48 2.99
C ARG A 88 -3.25 19.98 1.69
N ASP A 89 -2.44 19.67 0.67
CA ASP A 89 -2.90 19.27 -0.66
C ASP A 89 -3.37 17.80 -0.73
N LEU A 90 -4.35 17.44 0.10
CA LEU A 90 -4.95 16.11 0.11
C LEU A 90 -5.58 15.77 -1.25
N GLY A 91 -6.24 16.74 -1.90
CA GLY A 91 -6.90 16.55 -3.19
C GLY A 91 -5.92 16.26 -4.34
N ARG A 92 -4.83 17.04 -4.43
CA ARG A 92 -3.78 16.82 -5.44
C ARG A 92 -3.07 15.49 -5.22
N ASN A 93 -2.80 15.14 -3.96
CA ASN A 93 -2.16 13.87 -3.63
C ASN A 93 -3.07 12.66 -3.92
N LEU A 94 -4.38 12.76 -3.63
CA LEU A 94 -5.35 11.73 -4.01
C LEU A 94 -5.44 11.56 -5.53
N LEU A 95 -5.45 12.66 -6.28
CA LEU A 95 -5.50 12.63 -7.73
C LEU A 95 -4.23 11.98 -8.31
N SER A 96 -3.05 12.34 -7.79
CA SER A 96 -1.79 11.68 -8.15
C SER A 96 -1.82 10.17 -7.85
N TRP A 97 -2.34 9.79 -6.68
CA TRP A 97 -2.48 8.39 -6.30
C TRP A 97 -3.42 7.63 -7.24
N ALA A 98 -4.59 8.18 -7.53
CA ALA A 98 -5.56 7.56 -8.44
C ALA A 98 -5.02 7.44 -9.88
N LEU A 99 -4.32 8.47 -10.37
CA LEU A 99 -3.64 8.44 -11.67
C LEU A 99 -2.52 7.38 -11.69
N GLY A 100 -1.73 7.27 -10.63
CA GLY A 100 -0.69 6.26 -10.48
C GLY A 100 -1.25 4.83 -10.47
N CYS A 101 -2.29 4.57 -9.68
CA CYS A 101 -2.98 3.28 -9.69
C CYS A 101 -3.56 2.96 -11.08
N SER A 102 -4.24 3.92 -11.70
CA SER A 102 -4.82 3.74 -13.04
C SER A 102 -3.74 3.44 -14.07
N MET A 103 -2.62 4.16 -14.05
CA MET A 103 -1.46 3.93 -14.93
C MET A 103 -0.95 2.49 -14.81
N VAL A 104 -0.74 1.99 -13.59
CA VAL A 104 -0.21 0.63 -13.36
C VAL A 104 -1.18 -0.43 -13.87
N TYR A 105 -2.48 -0.30 -13.58
CA TYR A 105 -3.49 -1.26 -14.07
C TYR A 105 -3.61 -1.23 -15.59
N LEU A 106 -3.66 -0.05 -16.19
CA LEU A 106 -3.75 0.10 -17.64
C LEU A 106 -2.51 -0.47 -18.34
N ALA A 107 -1.32 -0.27 -17.78
CA ALA A 107 -0.10 -0.88 -18.28
C ALA A 107 -0.15 -2.41 -18.19
N LEU A 108 -0.55 -2.96 -17.03
CA LEU A 108 -0.64 -4.40 -16.80
C LEU A 108 -1.65 -5.06 -17.76
N PHE A 109 -2.86 -4.54 -17.84
CA PHE A 109 -3.89 -5.06 -18.74
C PHE A 109 -3.55 -4.81 -20.22
N GLY A 110 -2.94 -3.67 -20.54
CA GLY A 110 -2.50 -3.34 -21.90
C GLY A 110 -1.44 -4.31 -22.40
N SER A 111 -0.37 -4.51 -21.63
CA SER A 111 0.68 -5.49 -21.92
C SER A 111 0.11 -6.91 -22.00
N GLY A 112 -0.77 -7.30 -21.06
CA GLY A 112 -1.43 -8.61 -21.10
C GLY A 112 -2.25 -8.82 -22.38
N LYS A 113 -2.97 -7.81 -22.84
CA LYS A 113 -3.78 -7.89 -24.08
C LYS A 113 -2.95 -7.92 -25.35
N MET A 114 -1.78 -7.27 -25.37
CA MET A 114 -0.82 -7.40 -26.46
C MET A 114 -0.28 -8.83 -26.57
N LEU A 115 0.08 -9.45 -25.43
CA LEU A 115 0.57 -10.83 -25.40
C LEU A 115 -0.52 -11.84 -25.81
N LEU A 116 -1.78 -11.56 -25.50
CA LEU A 116 -2.93 -12.40 -25.86
C LEU A 116 -3.43 -12.19 -27.31
N GLY A 117 -2.68 -11.48 -28.16
CA GLY A 117 -2.99 -11.28 -29.58
C GLY A 117 -4.10 -10.25 -29.87
N LYS A 118 -4.67 -9.58 -28.84
CA LYS A 118 -5.65 -8.48 -29.01
C LYS A 118 -4.93 -7.13 -29.03
N THR A 119 -4.11 -6.93 -30.07
CA THR A 119 -3.19 -5.79 -30.20
C THR A 119 -3.89 -4.44 -30.18
N GLY A 120 -5.02 -4.27 -30.88
CA GLY A 120 -5.75 -3.00 -30.92
C GLY A 120 -6.23 -2.53 -29.52
N PHE A 121 -6.86 -3.43 -28.76
CA PHE A 121 -7.32 -3.11 -27.41
C PHE A 121 -6.16 -2.89 -26.44
N GLY A 122 -5.09 -3.69 -26.55
CA GLY A 122 -3.86 -3.51 -25.76
C GLY A 122 -3.19 -2.16 -26.02
N LEU A 123 -3.15 -1.70 -27.27
CA LEU A 123 -2.53 -0.43 -27.66
C LEU A 123 -3.30 0.77 -27.11
N VAL A 124 -4.64 0.72 -27.13
CA VAL A 124 -5.49 1.76 -26.49
C VAL A 124 -5.24 1.84 -24.99
N LEU A 125 -5.18 0.69 -24.31
CA LEU A 125 -4.88 0.62 -22.87
C LEU A 125 -3.50 1.21 -22.54
N LEU A 126 -2.48 0.89 -23.34
CA LEU A 126 -1.13 1.44 -23.15
C LEU A 126 -1.06 2.94 -23.46
N ALA A 127 -1.77 3.42 -24.47
CA ALA A 127 -1.87 4.85 -24.75
C ALA A 127 -2.52 5.60 -23.58
N LEU A 128 -3.57 5.02 -22.96
CA LEU A 128 -4.20 5.59 -21.79
C LEU A 128 -3.27 5.55 -20.56
N ALA A 129 -2.49 4.48 -20.39
CA ALA A 129 -1.45 4.40 -19.35
C ALA A 129 -0.41 5.51 -19.53
N ALA A 130 0.07 5.74 -20.75
CA ALA A 130 1.01 6.81 -21.08
C ALA A 130 0.40 8.20 -20.81
N LEU A 131 -0.89 8.40 -21.09
CA LEU A 131 -1.60 9.64 -20.76
C LEU A 131 -1.66 9.87 -19.24
N CYS A 132 -2.01 8.85 -18.45
CA CYS A 132 -1.98 8.92 -16.99
C CYS A 132 -0.57 9.25 -16.47
N ALA A 133 0.47 8.64 -17.04
CA ALA A 133 1.86 8.94 -16.70
C ALA A 133 2.24 10.39 -17.02
N ALA A 134 1.82 10.92 -18.17
CA ALA A 134 2.06 12.29 -18.57
C ALA A 134 1.31 13.31 -17.70
N LEU A 135 0.07 13.00 -17.30
CA LEU A 135 -0.70 13.82 -16.36
C LEU A 135 -0.06 13.81 -14.97
N LEU A 136 0.40 12.65 -14.50
CA LEU A 136 1.11 12.51 -13.23
C LEU A 136 2.41 13.33 -13.22
N SER A 137 3.21 13.26 -14.28
CA SER A 137 4.48 13.99 -14.38
C SER A 137 4.30 15.50 -14.47
N ARG A 138 3.17 15.97 -15.05
CA ARG A 138 2.78 17.38 -15.00
C ARG A 138 2.26 17.80 -13.62
N LEU A 139 1.62 16.88 -12.90
CA LEU A 139 1.07 17.13 -11.58
C LEU A 139 2.15 17.12 -10.49
N MET A 140 3.28 16.45 -10.69
CA MET A 140 4.44 16.53 -9.81
C MET A 140 5.30 17.77 -10.15
N PRO A 141 5.51 18.71 -9.20
CA PRO A 141 6.53 19.75 -9.34
C PRO A 141 7.90 19.11 -9.58
N ARG A 142 8.72 19.72 -10.45
CA ARG A 142 10.03 19.19 -10.83
C ARG A 142 10.88 18.93 -9.57
N ALA A 143 11.53 17.77 -9.53
CA ALA A 143 12.43 17.35 -8.44
C ALA A 143 13.63 18.29 -8.18
N GLN A 144 13.79 19.39 -8.92
CA GLN A 144 14.87 20.36 -8.76
C GLN A 144 14.79 21.17 -7.46
N GLU A 145 13.65 21.18 -6.75
CA GLU A 145 13.51 21.85 -5.44
C GLU A 145 13.93 20.96 -4.25
N TRP A 146 14.25 19.68 -4.46
CA TRP A 146 14.60 18.76 -3.37
C TRP A 146 16.10 18.75 -3.00
N SER A 147 16.98 19.38 -3.79
CA SER A 147 18.43 19.37 -3.57
C SER A 147 19.02 20.74 -3.20
N ALA A 148 18.19 21.74 -2.92
CA ALA A 148 18.65 23.11 -2.69
C ALA A 148 18.70 23.55 -1.22
N ASP A 149 18.28 22.71 -0.27
CA ASP A 149 18.36 23.00 1.19
C ASP A 149 18.91 21.81 1.98
#